data_AF-A0A7G9L4F1-F1
#
_entry.id   AF-A0A7G9L4F1-F1
#
_cell.length_a   1.000
_cell.length_b   1.000
_cell.length_c   1.000
_cell.angle_alpha   90.00
_cell.angle_beta   90.00
_cell.angle_gamma   90.00
#
_symmetry.space_group_name_H-M   'P 1'
#
loop_
_entity.id
_entity.type
_entity.pdbx_description
1 polymer ?
#
loop_
_entity_poly.entity_id
_entity_poly.type
_entity_poly.pdbx_seq_one_letter_code
_entity_poly.pdbx_strand_id
1 'polypeptide(L)'
;MVKHTKLAIPQIVAEDARLGPDPVRLSVELRLHVDDADLAAATPAQRKRRKKPSRAELVELAGKIYDARRLRDKLISDEIFGEPAWDILLACYCLPARGEILTVTSLSLVSAVPQSTGFRWQQTLTERGYLERGSKGADQRIVPIQLTEVGRELIEGYLTRLLKCAEPVLNCAIDL
;
A
#
# COMPACT_ATOMS: atom_id res chain seq x y z
N MET A 1 54.92 -27.89 -3.48
CA MET A 1 54.67 -28.15 -2.04
C MET A 1 53.75 -27.05 -1.52
N VAL A 2 52.44 -27.21 -1.65
CA VAL A 2 51.42 -26.36 -1.01
C VAL A 2 50.29 -27.31 -0.61
N LYS A 3 50.07 -27.45 0.69
CA LYS A 3 49.14 -28.42 1.27
C LYS A 3 47.71 -27.89 1.13
N HIS A 4 46.84 -28.66 0.47
CA HIS A 4 45.40 -28.44 0.50
C HIS A 4 44.87 -28.88 1.87
N THR A 5 44.47 -27.93 2.71
CA THR A 5 43.75 -28.24 3.95
C THR A 5 42.26 -28.25 3.64
N LYS A 6 41.67 -29.45 3.52
CA LYS A 6 40.22 -29.66 3.55
C LYS A 6 39.70 -29.19 4.91
N LEU A 7 38.81 -28.20 4.91
CA LEU A 7 38.02 -27.86 6.09
C LEU A 7 36.93 -28.92 6.24
N ALA A 8 37.06 -29.76 7.27
CA ALA A 8 36.04 -30.71 7.68
C ALA A 8 34.96 -29.95 8.45
N ILE A 9 33.72 -29.98 7.97
CA ILE A 9 32.54 -29.55 8.72
C ILE A 9 32.07 -30.77 9.52
N PRO A 10 32.09 -30.76 10.87
CA PRO A 10 31.56 -31.88 11.63
C PRO A 10 30.03 -31.88 11.62
N GLN A 11 29.49 -33.10 11.56
CA GLN A 11 28.07 -33.43 11.61
C GLN A 11 27.44 -32.92 12.90
N ILE A 12 26.37 -32.13 12.79
CA ILE A 12 25.52 -31.76 13.93
C ILE A 12 24.61 -32.95 14.21
N VAL A 13 24.97 -33.71 15.24
CA VAL A 13 24.11 -34.74 15.84
C VAL A 13 23.08 -34.02 16.70
N ALA A 14 21.81 -34.31 16.46
CA ALA A 14 20.71 -33.88 17.31
C ALA A 14 20.74 -34.64 18.62
N GLU A 15 20.76 -33.94 19.75
CA GLU A 15 20.35 -34.52 21.03
C GLU A 15 19.61 -33.46 21.86
N ASP A 16 18.36 -33.80 22.12
CA ASP A 16 17.35 -33.02 22.82
C ASP A 16 17.50 -33.26 24.33
N ALA A 17 17.48 -32.19 25.14
CA ALA A 17 17.02 -32.13 26.54
C ALA A 17 17.68 -30.98 27.30
N ARG A 18 16.98 -29.84 27.36
CA ARG A 18 16.69 -29.11 28.60
C ARG A 18 15.78 -27.92 28.30
N LEU A 19 14.50 -28.17 28.51
CA LEU A 19 13.39 -27.21 28.52
C LEU A 19 13.73 -26.03 29.46
N GLY A 20 14.24 -24.94 28.89
CA GLY A 20 14.32 -23.62 29.54
C GLY A 20 12.96 -22.95 29.57
N PRO A 21 12.77 -21.86 30.37
CA PRO A 21 11.46 -21.27 30.60
C PRO A 21 10.81 -20.91 29.27
N ASP A 22 9.53 -21.31 29.14
CA ASP A 22 8.67 -21.15 27.97
C ASP A 22 9.04 -19.89 27.16
N PRO A 23 9.40 -19.99 25.87
CA PRO A 23 9.48 -18.80 25.05
C PRO A 23 8.08 -18.20 25.07
N VAL A 24 7.93 -17.02 25.66
CA VAL A 24 6.69 -16.25 25.67
C VAL A 24 6.20 -16.19 24.23
N ARG A 25 5.26 -17.08 23.89
CA ARG A 25 4.59 -17.07 22.59
C ARG A 25 3.76 -15.80 22.61
N LEU A 26 4.31 -14.74 22.03
CA LEU A 26 3.54 -13.55 21.67
C LEU A 26 2.57 -13.97 20.56
N SER A 27 1.45 -14.55 20.98
CA SER A 27 0.26 -14.72 20.16
C SER A 27 -0.41 -13.36 20.07
N VAL A 28 0.10 -12.49 19.19
CA VAL A 28 -0.62 -11.26 18.84
C VAL A 28 -1.73 -11.68 17.89
N GLU A 29 -2.93 -11.87 18.42
CA GLU A 29 -4.13 -11.99 17.59
C GLU A 29 -4.42 -10.59 17.02
N LEU A 30 -3.79 -10.27 15.89
CA LEU A 30 -3.91 -8.99 15.23
C LEU A 30 -5.32 -8.89 14.60
N ARG A 31 -6.34 -8.62 15.43
CA ARG A 31 -7.65 -8.20 14.94
C ARG A 31 -7.54 -6.76 14.50
N LEU A 32 -7.21 -6.58 13.22
CA LEU A 32 -7.55 -5.36 12.51
C LEU A 32 -9.07 -5.22 12.59
N HIS A 33 -9.55 -4.42 13.55
CA HIS A 33 -10.95 -4.02 13.68
C HIS A 33 -11.30 -3.09 12.52
N VAL A 34 -11.42 -3.70 11.33
CA VAL A 34 -11.95 -3.09 10.11
C VAL A 34 -13.32 -3.69 9.86
N ASP A 35 -14.07 -3.92 10.94
CA ASP A 35 -15.44 -4.40 10.88
C ASP A 35 -16.36 -3.22 10.53
N ASP A 36 -17.32 -3.46 9.64
CA ASP A 36 -18.41 -2.50 9.37
C ASP A 36 -19.23 -2.18 10.65
N ALA A 37 -19.06 -2.96 11.72
CA ALA A 37 -19.77 -2.85 13.00
C ALA A 37 -19.22 -1.76 13.94
N ASP A 38 -17.93 -1.41 13.89
CA ASP A 38 -17.35 -0.35 14.75
C ASP A 38 -17.86 1.06 14.38
N LEU A 39 -18.54 1.17 13.24
CA LEU A 39 -19.25 2.38 12.76
C LEU A 39 -20.52 2.72 13.58
N ALA A 40 -20.93 1.85 14.53
CA ALA A 40 -22.17 1.99 15.27
C ALA A 40 -22.04 2.80 16.57
N ALA A 41 -20.83 2.96 17.13
CA ALA A 41 -20.60 3.70 18.38
C ALA A 41 -20.42 5.23 18.17
N ALA A 42 -21.26 5.82 17.31
CA ALA A 42 -21.19 7.24 16.96
C ALA A 42 -22.14 8.09 17.81
N THR A 43 -21.62 9.15 18.44
CA THR A 43 -22.38 10.18 19.16
C THR A 43 -23.36 10.93 18.22
N PRO A 44 -24.41 11.60 18.75
CA PRO A 44 -25.42 12.29 17.94
C PRO A 44 -24.87 13.35 16.98
N ALA A 45 -23.70 13.94 17.27
CA ALA A 45 -23.02 14.90 16.40
C ALA A 45 -22.43 14.24 15.14
N GLN A 46 -21.90 13.02 15.25
CA GLN A 46 -21.33 12.23 14.14
C GLN A 46 -22.42 11.74 13.16
N ARG A 47 -23.67 11.56 13.63
CA ARG A 47 -24.80 11.20 12.76
C ARG A 47 -25.13 12.26 11.70
N LYS A 48 -24.84 13.56 11.93
CA LYS A 48 -25.05 14.62 10.94
C LYS A 48 -24.01 14.63 9.81
N ARG A 49 -22.84 13.98 9.98
CA ARG A 49 -21.73 13.93 9.01
C ARG A 49 -21.74 12.70 8.08
N ARG A 50 -22.72 11.80 8.20
CA ARG A 50 -22.82 10.55 7.41
C ARG A 50 -23.18 10.74 5.92
N LYS A 51 -22.65 11.77 5.25
CA LYS A 51 -22.62 11.78 3.78
C LYS A 51 -21.50 10.85 3.32
N LYS A 52 -21.76 10.04 2.28
CA LYS A 52 -20.71 9.26 1.62
C LYS A 52 -19.61 10.26 1.20
N PRO A 53 -18.32 9.99 1.50
CA PRO A 53 -17.24 10.89 1.11
C PRO A 53 -17.30 11.12 -0.39
N SER A 54 -17.16 12.37 -0.80
CA SER A 54 -17.09 12.76 -2.19
C SER A 54 -15.80 12.21 -2.83
N ARG A 55 -15.83 12.01 -4.14
CA ARG A 55 -14.64 11.58 -4.88
C ARG A 55 -13.45 12.54 -4.70
N ALA A 56 -13.72 13.85 -4.57
CA ALA A 56 -12.68 14.84 -4.31
C ALA A 56 -11.98 14.61 -2.97
N GLU A 57 -12.74 14.33 -1.90
CA GLU A 57 -12.19 14.00 -0.58
C GLU A 57 -11.35 12.71 -0.63
N LEU A 58 -11.83 11.69 -1.36
CA LEU A 58 -11.09 10.43 -1.52
C LEU A 58 -9.78 10.64 -2.30
N VAL A 59 -9.80 11.42 -3.38
CA VAL A 59 -8.61 11.78 -4.17
C VAL A 59 -7.61 12.55 -3.32
N GLU A 60 -8.06 13.50 -2.51
CA GLU A 60 -7.22 14.25 -1.59
C GLU A 60 -6.55 13.32 -0.56
N LEU A 61 -7.33 12.43 0.05
CA LEU A 61 -6.81 11.44 1.01
C LEU A 61 -5.78 10.51 0.35
N ALA A 62 -6.09 9.97 -0.82
CA ALA A 62 -5.16 9.14 -1.59
C ALA A 62 -3.86 9.88 -1.92
N GLY A 63 -3.96 11.16 -2.28
CA GLY A 63 -2.82 12.05 -2.49
C GLY A 63 -1.96 12.18 -1.23
N LYS A 64 -2.55 12.45 -0.07
CA LYS A 64 -1.84 12.53 1.21
C LYS A 64 -1.12 11.22 1.56
N ILE A 65 -1.78 10.08 1.37
CA ILE A 65 -1.17 8.76 1.62
C ILE A 65 -0.01 8.53 0.66
N TYR A 66 -0.19 8.80 -0.64
CA TYR A 66 0.86 8.68 -1.64
C TYR A 66 2.08 9.55 -1.31
N ASP A 67 1.85 10.84 -1.02
CA ASP A 67 2.93 11.80 -0.72
C ASP A 67 3.66 11.42 0.58
N ALA A 68 2.95 10.93 1.61
CA ALA A 68 3.56 10.44 2.84
C ALA A 68 4.48 9.23 2.59
N ARG A 69 4.09 8.33 1.69
CA ARG A 69 4.92 7.19 1.28
C ARG A 69 6.15 7.64 0.49
N ARG A 70 5.99 8.57 -0.46
CA ARG A 70 7.12 9.17 -1.19
C ARG A 70 8.07 9.92 -0.26
N LEU A 71 7.55 10.57 0.78
CA LEU A 71 8.35 11.23 1.80
C LEU A 71 9.17 10.22 2.61
N ARG A 72 8.59 9.07 2.96
CA ARG A 72 9.32 7.98 3.62
C ARG A 72 10.53 7.54 2.81
N ASP A 73 10.35 7.29 1.51
CA ASP A 73 11.43 6.83 0.63
C ASP A 73 12.54 7.88 0.46
N LYS A 74 12.21 9.18 0.59
CA LYS A 74 13.21 10.27 0.57
C LYS A 74 13.99 10.39 1.87
N LEU A 75 13.36 10.09 3.00
CA LEU A 75 13.95 10.25 4.33
C LEU A 75 14.66 8.98 4.80
N ILE A 76 14.20 7.82 4.36
CA ILE A 76 14.71 6.51 4.75
C ILE A 76 14.92 5.73 3.46
N SER A 77 16.15 5.20 3.28
CA SER A 77 16.59 4.49 2.08
C SER A 77 15.45 3.68 1.42
N ASP A 78 15.20 3.93 0.14
CA ASP A 78 14.13 3.33 -0.66
C ASP A 78 14.23 1.80 -0.75
N GLU A 79 15.40 1.23 -0.50
CA GLU A 79 15.64 -0.21 -0.42
C GLU A 79 14.94 -0.90 0.76
N ILE A 80 14.52 -0.15 1.78
CA ILE A 80 13.99 -0.71 3.03
C ILE A 80 12.46 -0.84 2.99
N PHE A 81 11.77 0.07 2.29
CA PHE A 81 10.32 0.13 2.28
C PHE A 81 9.78 0.17 0.86
N GLY A 82 8.93 -0.79 0.49
CA GLY A 82 8.29 -0.78 -0.82
C GLY A 82 7.02 -1.61 -0.85
N GLU A 83 5.95 -1.03 -1.39
CA GLU A 83 4.76 -1.77 -1.80
C GLU A 83 4.36 -1.29 -3.20
N PRO A 84 5.17 -1.60 -4.23
CA PRO A 84 5.06 -0.96 -5.54
C PRO A 84 3.69 -1.12 -6.20
N ALA A 85 3.03 -2.26 -6.00
CA ALA A 85 1.67 -2.47 -6.49
C ALA A 85 0.69 -1.46 -5.89
N TRP A 86 0.79 -1.21 -4.58
CA TRP A 86 -0.05 -0.25 -3.87
C TRP A 86 0.25 1.19 -4.29
N ASP A 87 1.53 1.53 -4.41
CA ASP A 87 1.97 2.85 -4.87
C ASP A 87 1.46 3.15 -6.30
N ILE A 88 1.46 2.16 -7.20
CA ILE A 88 0.88 2.30 -8.55
C ILE A 88 -0.64 2.54 -8.47
N LEU A 89 -1.38 1.78 -7.67
CA LEU A 89 -2.83 1.94 -7.57
C LEU A 89 -3.21 3.32 -7.00
N LEU A 90 -2.50 3.78 -5.96
CA LEU A 90 -2.68 5.13 -5.41
C LEU A 90 -2.35 6.21 -6.44
N ALA A 91 -1.22 6.07 -7.12
CA ALA A 91 -0.79 7.01 -8.16
C ALA A 91 -1.83 7.12 -9.28
N CYS A 92 -2.32 5.99 -9.80
CA CYS A 92 -3.37 5.94 -10.82
C CYS A 92 -4.70 6.53 -10.35
N TYR A 93 -4.95 6.58 -9.04
CA TYR A 93 -6.15 7.19 -8.48
C TYR A 93 -6.02 8.71 -8.32
N CYS A 94 -4.91 9.20 -7.75
CA CYS A 94 -4.81 10.59 -7.30
C CYS A 94 -4.06 11.53 -8.25
N LEU A 95 -3.04 11.05 -8.98
CA LEU A 95 -2.22 11.90 -9.84
C LEU A 95 -2.97 12.44 -11.08
N PRO A 96 -3.93 11.72 -11.70
CA PRO A 96 -4.74 12.28 -12.77
C PRO A 96 -5.49 13.56 -12.39
N ALA A 97 -5.91 13.68 -11.11
CA ALA A 97 -6.55 14.90 -10.60
C ALA A 97 -5.56 16.08 -10.46
N ARG A 98 -4.25 15.80 -10.45
CA ARG A 98 -3.17 16.79 -10.48
C ARG A 98 -2.73 17.14 -11.92
N GLY A 99 -3.39 16.58 -12.94
CA GLY A 99 -3.05 16.78 -14.35
C GLY A 99 -1.99 15.82 -14.89
N GLU A 100 -1.57 14.82 -14.11
CA GLU A 100 -0.56 13.85 -14.52
C GLU A 100 -1.15 12.73 -15.37
N ILE A 101 -0.42 12.35 -16.41
CA ILE A 101 -0.75 11.20 -17.26
C ILE A 101 0.23 10.08 -16.96
N LEU A 102 -0.28 8.96 -16.44
CA LEU A 102 0.56 7.79 -16.17
C LEU A 102 0.72 6.94 -17.41
N THR A 103 1.96 6.54 -17.68
CA THR A 103 2.37 5.65 -18.77
C THR A 103 3.13 4.47 -18.18
N VAL A 104 3.40 3.43 -18.98
CA VAL A 104 4.20 2.29 -18.54
C VAL A 104 5.54 2.74 -17.92
N THR A 105 6.21 3.73 -18.53
CA THR A 105 7.50 4.23 -18.04
C THR A 105 7.39 5.01 -16.73
N SER A 106 6.30 5.77 -16.54
CA SER A 106 6.10 6.56 -15.32
C SER A 106 5.74 5.69 -14.11
N LEU A 107 5.20 4.48 -14.30
CA LEU A 107 4.88 3.56 -13.21
C LEU A 107 6.08 3.27 -12.30
N SER A 108 7.25 3.08 -12.90
CA SER A 108 8.51 2.82 -12.20
C SER A 108 8.93 4.00 -11.33
N LEU A 109 8.69 5.24 -11.80
CA LEU A 109 8.97 6.45 -11.05
C LEU A 109 8.01 6.61 -9.86
N VAL A 110 6.70 6.45 -10.10
CA VAL A 110 5.71 6.68 -9.05
C VAL A 110 5.74 5.62 -7.95
N SER A 111 6.29 4.44 -8.24
CA SER A 111 6.45 3.34 -7.28
C SER A 111 7.88 3.13 -6.77
N ALA A 112 8.83 4.00 -7.16
CA ALA A 112 10.24 3.91 -6.79
C ALA A 112 10.86 2.51 -6.99
N VAL A 113 10.66 1.93 -8.18
CA VAL A 113 11.25 0.63 -8.54
C VAL A 113 11.98 0.72 -9.88
N PRO A 114 12.93 -0.21 -10.14
CA PRO A 114 13.52 -0.36 -11.47
C PRO A 114 12.46 -0.60 -12.56
N GLN A 115 12.77 -0.18 -13.79
CA GLN A 115 11.83 -0.26 -14.93
C GLN A 115 11.26 -1.66 -15.18
N SER A 116 12.11 -2.70 -15.13
CA SER A 116 11.68 -4.09 -15.30
C SER A 116 10.72 -4.54 -14.20
N THR A 117 10.90 -4.06 -12.98
CA THR A 117 10.02 -4.32 -11.84
C THR A 117 8.69 -3.59 -11.99
N GLY A 118 8.71 -2.32 -12.42
CA GLY A 118 7.51 -1.55 -12.74
C GLY A 118 6.65 -2.22 -13.81
N PHE A 119 7.27 -2.71 -14.88
CA PHE A 119 6.58 -3.46 -15.94
C PHE A 119 5.94 -4.75 -15.43
N ARG A 120 6.64 -5.52 -14.60
CA ARG A 120 6.07 -6.74 -13.99
C ARG A 120 4.82 -6.43 -13.18
N TRP A 121 4.85 -5.39 -12.35
CA TRP A 121 3.68 -4.98 -11.58
C TRP A 121 2.56 -4.43 -12.45
N GLN A 122 2.86 -3.69 -13.52
CA GLN A 122 1.86 -3.27 -14.51
C GLN A 122 1.13 -4.48 -15.09
N GLN A 123 1.87 -5.49 -15.52
CA GLN A 123 1.30 -6.72 -16.07
C GLN A 123 0.44 -7.43 -15.02
N THR A 124 0.98 -7.69 -13.82
CA THR A 124 0.24 -8.36 -12.74
C THR A 124 -1.05 -7.62 -12.35
N LEU A 125 -1.02 -6.30 -12.25
CA LEU A 125 -2.21 -5.51 -11.91
C LEU A 125 -3.24 -5.46 -13.06
N THR A 126 -2.78 -5.56 -14.30
CA THR A 126 -3.66 -5.65 -15.48
C THR A 126 -4.31 -7.03 -15.57
N GLU A 127 -3.55 -8.10 -15.36
CA GLU A 127 -4.06 -9.49 -15.32
C GLU A 127 -5.08 -9.69 -14.20
N ARG A 128 -4.92 -8.99 -13.07
CA ARG A 128 -5.89 -8.97 -11.96
C ARG A 128 -7.10 -8.07 -12.23
N GLY A 129 -7.13 -7.36 -13.36
CA GLY A 129 -8.24 -6.48 -13.73
C GLY A 129 -8.32 -5.19 -12.93
N TYR A 130 -7.24 -4.74 -12.29
CA TYR A 130 -7.21 -3.46 -11.55
C TYR A 130 -6.73 -2.28 -12.40
N LEU A 131 -5.89 -2.56 -13.41
CA LEU A 131 -5.40 -1.57 -14.36
C LEU A 131 -5.83 -1.92 -15.77
N GLU A 132 -5.96 -0.89 -16.60
CA GLU A 132 -6.15 -1.01 -18.03
C GLU A 132 -5.30 0.02 -18.78
N ARG A 133 -5.06 -0.27 -20.05
CA ARG A 133 -4.48 0.70 -20.99
C ARG A 133 -5.63 1.53 -21.53
N GLY A 134 -5.64 2.81 -21.23
CA GLY A 134 -6.65 3.74 -21.75
C GLY A 134 -6.50 3.93 -23.26
N SER A 135 -7.55 4.50 -23.87
CA SER A 135 -7.52 4.84 -25.29
C SER A 135 -6.43 5.88 -25.57
N LYS A 136 -5.83 5.80 -26.77
CA LYS A 136 -4.90 6.81 -27.25
C LYS A 136 -5.62 8.17 -27.25
N GLY A 137 -5.08 9.13 -26.52
CA GLY A 137 -5.57 10.51 -26.52
C GLY A 137 -5.28 11.23 -27.84
N ALA A 138 -5.39 12.57 -27.83
CA ALA A 138 -5.09 13.41 -29.00
C ALA A 138 -3.67 13.20 -29.56
N ASP A 139 -2.73 12.77 -28.71
CA ASP A 139 -1.42 12.27 -29.14
C ASP A 139 -1.40 10.74 -29.15
N GLN A 140 -1.35 10.15 -30.35
CA GLN A 140 -1.36 8.70 -30.57
C GLN A 140 -0.10 7.98 -30.07
N ARG A 141 0.89 8.72 -29.57
CA ARG A 141 2.15 8.20 -29.03
C ARG A 141 2.05 7.84 -27.54
N ILE A 142 1.06 8.37 -26.82
CA ILE A 142 0.93 8.15 -25.38
C ILE A 142 -0.26 7.22 -25.12
N VAL A 143 0.03 6.05 -24.56
CA VAL A 143 -0.98 5.11 -24.07
C VAL A 143 -1.04 5.23 -22.54
N PRO A 144 -2.09 5.85 -21.99
CA PRO A 144 -2.19 6.03 -20.56
C PRO A 144 -2.48 4.70 -19.85
N ILE A 145 -1.98 4.55 -18.63
CA ILE A 145 -2.36 3.48 -17.70
C ILE A 145 -3.33 4.09 -16.69
N GLN A 146 -4.48 3.43 -16.52
CA GLN A 146 -5.58 3.91 -15.69
C GLN A 146 -6.15 2.77 -14.84
N LEU A 147 -6.85 3.12 -13.77
CA LEU A 147 -7.64 2.13 -13.02
C LEU A 147 -8.85 1.70 -13.84
N THR A 148 -9.11 0.40 -13.86
CA THR A 148 -10.42 -0.12 -14.24
C THR A 148 -11.48 0.32 -13.23
N GLU A 149 -12.76 0.06 -13.52
CA GLU A 149 -13.81 0.29 -12.52
C GLU A 149 -13.59 -0.56 -11.26
N VAL A 150 -13.19 -1.83 -11.41
CA VAL A 150 -12.86 -2.72 -10.29
C VAL A 150 -11.71 -2.18 -9.44
N GLY A 151 -10.63 -1.71 -10.09
CA GLY A 151 -9.49 -1.11 -9.40
C GLY A 151 -9.88 0.17 -8.65
N ARG A 152 -10.77 0.97 -9.25
CA ARG A 152 -11.30 2.19 -8.62
C ARG A 152 -12.16 1.87 -7.41
N GLU A 153 -13.12 0.96 -7.52
CA GLU A 153 -13.98 0.53 -6.41
C GLU A 153 -13.16 -0.01 -5.24
N LEU A 154 -12.10 -0.77 -5.52
CA LEU A 154 -11.17 -1.28 -4.50
C LEU A 154 -10.52 -0.14 -3.72
N ILE A 155 -9.97 0.85 -4.42
CA ILE A 155 -9.30 2.00 -3.81
C ILE A 155 -10.30 2.88 -3.05
N GLU A 156 -11.46 3.16 -3.64
CA GLU A 156 -12.51 3.96 -2.98
C GLU A 156 -13.08 3.25 -1.75
N GLY A 157 -13.24 1.93 -1.79
CA GLY A 157 -13.65 1.13 -0.65
C GLY A 157 -12.63 1.21 0.49
N TYR A 158 -11.34 1.06 0.18
CA TYR A 158 -10.26 1.22 1.15
C TYR A 158 -10.24 2.63 1.76
N LEU A 159 -10.23 3.67 0.94
CA LEU A 159 -10.15 5.07 1.38
C LEU A 159 -11.38 5.47 2.19
N THR A 160 -12.57 5.01 1.80
CA THR A 160 -13.82 5.25 2.54
C THR A 160 -13.75 4.64 3.93
N ARG A 161 -13.21 3.42 4.06
CA ARG A 161 -13.02 2.76 5.36
C ARG A 161 -12.01 3.52 6.21
N LEU A 162 -10.86 3.90 5.65
CA LEU A 162 -9.87 4.73 6.34
C LEU A 162 -10.45 6.04 6.86
N LEU A 163 -11.21 6.77 6.04
CA LEU A 163 -11.79 8.06 6.42
C LEU A 163 -12.79 7.90 7.57
N LYS A 164 -13.59 6.82 7.55
CA LYS A 164 -14.51 6.49 8.65
C LYS A 164 -13.76 6.08 9.94
N CYS A 165 -12.63 5.40 9.82
CA CYS A 165 -11.79 4.99 10.95
C CYS A 165 -10.93 6.12 11.53
N ALA A 166 -10.70 7.22 10.80
CA ALA A 166 -9.90 8.36 11.26
C ALA A 166 -10.68 9.35 12.15
N GLU A 167 -12.01 9.31 12.15
CA GLU A 167 -12.86 10.20 12.96
C GLU A 167 -12.79 10.03 14.50
N PRO A 168 -12.45 8.87 15.10
CA PRO A 168 -12.41 8.75 16.56
C PRO A 168 -11.08 9.20 17.20
N VAL A 169 -9.98 9.37 16.45
CA VAL A 169 -8.64 9.59 17.06
C VAL A 169 -8.30 11.07 17.24
N LEU A 170 -8.87 11.97 16.42
CA LEU A 170 -8.60 13.41 16.51
C LEU A 170 -9.33 14.13 17.65
N ASN A 171 -10.37 13.51 18.23
CA ASN A 171 -11.10 14.10 19.35
C ASN A 171 -10.44 13.85 20.72
N CYS A 172 -9.42 12.99 20.81
CA CYS A 172 -8.73 12.72 22.06
C CYS A 172 -7.52 13.64 22.30
N ALA A 173 -7.10 14.42 21.30
CA ALA A 173 -5.87 15.23 21.35
C ALA A 173 -6.10 16.72 21.67
N ILE A 174 -7.32 17.14 22.00
CA ILE A 174 -7.66 18.55 22.29
C ILE A 174 -8.06 18.77 23.77
N ASP A 175 -8.20 17.72 24.57
CA ASP A 175 -8.55 17.81 26.00
C ASP A 175 -7.35 17.50 26.93
N LEU A 176 -6.20 18.14 26.71
CA LEU A 176 -5.08 18.21 27.69
C LEU A 176 -4.44 19.60 27.71
#